data_AF-A0A2H5WY62-F1
#
_entry.id   AF-A0A2H5WY62-F1
#
_cell.length_a   1.000
_cell.length_b   1.000
_cell.length_c   1.000
_cell.angle_alpha   90.00
_cell.angle_beta   90.00
_cell.angle_gamma   90.00
#
_symmetry.space_group_name_H-M   'P 1'
#
loop_
_entity.id
_entity.type
_entity.pdbx_description
1 polymer ?
#
loop_
_entity_poly.entity_id
_entity_poly.type
_entity_poly.pdbx_seq_one_letter_code
_entity_poly.pdbx_strand_id
1 'polypeptide(L)'
;MEISRQNTEQLQRHTEWLQQNSELLRQHAVMLQHIVEVQEQLLRDSHDLKEWRRGEEGRRAGERFEIQTVKRAPRLMNGGDGGTTDQPHVRQRLTRWLQALWQQEPDQYPEGEDDPTLADLIWWKGDRVAVVEISLKVDGRDVLRARQRADTLRRAGVNALPMVIGEEWATPDSKLLADQNAVEWMLKGDVSPGFIAFRRLTDEDTAQI
;
A
#
# COMPACT_ATOMS: atom_id res chain seq x y z
N MET A 1 -82.85 34.85 13.30
CA MET A 1 -82.23 34.36 12.05
C MET A 1 -80.79 34.84 11.89
N GLU A 2 -80.44 36.04 12.33
CA GLU A 2 -79.09 36.64 12.16
C GLU A 2 -77.97 35.94 12.95
N ILE A 3 -78.25 35.51 14.19
CA ILE A 3 -77.31 34.73 15.03
C ILE A 3 -76.97 33.38 14.38
N SER A 4 -77.97 32.71 13.78
CA SER A 4 -77.74 31.44 13.09
C SER A 4 -76.86 31.61 11.86
N ARG A 5 -76.98 32.73 11.14
CA ARG A 5 -76.15 33.04 9.98
C ARG A 5 -74.71 33.38 10.38
N GLN A 6 -74.52 34.18 11.43
CA GLN A 6 -73.19 34.48 11.98
C GLN A 6 -72.46 33.22 12.48
N ASN A 7 -73.18 32.30 13.14
CA ASN A 7 -72.59 31.04 13.58
C ASN A 7 -72.16 30.15 12.39
N THR A 8 -72.96 30.10 11.32
CA THR A 8 -72.59 29.33 10.11
C THR A 8 -71.38 29.94 9.40
N GLU A 9 -71.31 31.27 9.30
CA GLU A 9 -70.16 31.97 8.69
C GLU A 9 -68.89 31.79 9.53
N GLN A 10 -68.99 31.78 10.87
CA GLN A 10 -67.86 31.48 11.75
C GLN A 10 -67.38 30.02 11.62
N LEU A 11 -68.31 29.07 11.57
CA LEU A 11 -67.98 27.65 11.36
C LEU A 11 -67.30 27.41 10.02
N GLN A 12 -67.74 28.09 8.96
CA GLN A 12 -67.14 27.99 7.65
C GLN A 12 -65.70 28.51 7.64
N ARG A 13 -65.44 29.69 8.21
CA ARG A 13 -64.08 30.23 8.35
C ARG A 13 -63.17 29.33 9.17
N HIS A 14 -63.68 28.74 10.24
CA HIS A 14 -62.90 27.83 11.08
C HIS A 14 -62.58 26.52 10.33
N THR A 15 -63.50 26.03 9.52
CA THR A 15 -63.29 24.84 8.67
C THR A 15 -62.23 25.11 7.60
N GLU A 16 -62.31 26.26 6.92
CA GLU A 16 -61.31 26.70 5.94
C GLU A 16 -59.92 26.86 6.57
N TRP A 17 -59.85 27.44 7.78
CA TRP A 17 -58.60 27.56 8.53
C TRP A 17 -58.00 26.20 8.90
N LEU A 18 -58.83 25.24 9.35
CA LEU A 18 -58.38 23.88 9.67
C LEU A 18 -57.87 23.15 8.42
N GLN A 19 -58.53 23.32 7.27
CA GLN A 19 -58.08 22.75 6.00
C GLN A 19 -56.72 23.32 5.57
N GLN A 20 -56.54 24.64 5.66
CA GLN A 20 -55.27 25.30 5.36
C GLN A 20 -54.15 24.83 6.28
N ASN A 21 -54.42 24.73 7.58
CA ASN A 21 -53.43 24.27 8.55
C ASN A 21 -53.06 22.80 8.35
N SER A 22 -54.04 21.94 8.01
CA SER A 22 -53.78 20.55 7.66
C SER A 22 -52.90 20.40 6.43
N GLU A 23 -53.11 21.23 5.40
CA GLU A 23 -52.28 21.20 4.20
C GLU A 23 -50.86 21.70 4.47
N LEU A 24 -50.70 22.75 5.29
CA LEU A 24 -49.37 23.20 5.74
C LEU A 24 -48.62 22.12 6.52
N LEU A 25 -49.30 21.42 7.44
CA LEU A 25 -48.70 20.30 8.17
C LEU A 25 -48.26 19.18 7.23
N ARG A 26 -49.07 18.87 6.20
CA ARG A 26 -48.71 17.86 5.18
C ARG A 26 -47.48 18.28 4.39
N GLN A 27 -47.39 19.54 3.97
CA GLN A 27 -46.23 20.08 3.25
C GLN A 27 -44.96 20.06 4.12
N HIS A 28 -45.07 20.44 5.40
CA HIS A 28 -43.96 20.37 6.34
C HIS A 28 -43.51 18.92 6.59
N ALA A 29 -44.43 17.97 6.70
CA ALA A 29 -44.07 16.55 6.87
C ALA A 29 -43.26 16.04 5.67
N VAL A 30 -43.66 16.36 4.44
CA VAL A 30 -42.90 16.02 3.23
C VAL A 30 -41.52 16.68 3.22
N MET A 31 -41.44 17.95 3.58
CA MET A 31 -40.17 18.68 3.63
C MET A 31 -39.21 18.09 4.69
N LEU A 32 -39.72 17.75 5.87
CA LEU A 32 -38.93 17.12 6.93
C LEU A 32 -38.41 15.74 6.48
N GLN A 33 -39.25 14.94 5.82
CA GLN A 33 -38.82 13.66 5.28
C GLN A 33 -37.69 13.84 4.26
N HIS A 34 -37.83 14.79 3.33
CA HIS A 34 -36.78 15.08 2.36
C HIS A 34 -35.48 15.56 3.02
N ILE A 35 -35.57 16.41 4.05
CA ILE A 35 -34.38 16.87 4.80
C ILE A 35 -33.68 15.69 5.47
N VAL A 36 -34.43 14.77 6.09
CA VAL A 36 -33.87 13.56 6.72
C VAL A 36 -33.15 12.70 5.68
N GLU A 37 -33.77 12.45 4.52
CA GLU A 37 -33.18 11.68 3.43
C GLU A 37 -31.87 12.31 2.93
N VAL A 38 -31.84 13.63 2.73
CA VAL A 38 -30.64 14.37 2.34
C VAL A 38 -29.56 14.32 3.43
N GLN A 39 -29.93 14.47 4.70
CA GLN A 39 -28.99 14.37 5.82
C GLN A 39 -28.35 12.99 5.92
N GLU A 40 -29.14 11.92 5.78
CA GLU A 40 -28.62 10.56 5.77
C GLU A 40 -27.65 10.31 4.62
N GLN A 41 -27.95 10.85 3.43
CA GLN A 41 -27.04 10.74 2.29
C GLN A 41 -25.72 11.49 2.53
N LEU A 42 -25.78 12.73 3.03
CA LEU A 42 -24.58 13.51 3.35
C LEU A 42 -23.71 12.84 4.41
N LEU A 43 -24.32 12.16 5.40
CA LEU A 43 -23.58 11.41 6.40
C LEU A 43 -22.85 10.20 5.81
N ARG A 44 -23.49 9.47 4.88
CA ARG A 44 -22.86 8.37 4.13
C ARG A 44 -21.69 8.88 3.30
N ASP A 45 -21.91 9.90 2.48
CA ASP A 45 -20.86 10.48 1.62
C ASP A 45 -19.69 11.01 2.45
N SER A 46 -19.97 11.62 3.61
CA SER A 46 -18.93 12.09 4.53
C SER A 46 -18.11 10.95 5.12
N HIS A 47 -18.73 9.81 5.42
CA HIS A 47 -18.04 8.63 5.90
C HIS A 47 -17.12 8.05 4.82
N ASP A 48 -17.63 7.88 3.60
CA ASP A 48 -16.88 7.35 2.47
C ASP A 48 -15.68 8.24 2.13
N LEU A 49 -15.86 9.57 2.15
CA LEU A 49 -14.77 10.53 1.94
C LEU A 49 -13.69 10.43 3.02
N LYS A 50 -14.06 10.18 4.29
CA LYS A 50 -13.08 10.01 5.37
C LYS A 50 -12.27 8.74 5.20
N GLU A 51 -12.92 7.63 4.86
CA GLU A 51 -12.24 6.35 4.61
C GLU A 51 -11.32 6.45 3.38
N TRP A 52 -11.81 7.04 2.29
CA TRP A 52 -10.99 7.28 1.09
C TRP A 52 -9.78 8.16 1.41
N ARG A 53 -9.98 9.27 2.13
CA ARG A 53 -8.90 10.18 2.50
C ARG A 53 -7.86 9.49 3.37
N ARG A 54 -8.29 8.68 4.33
CA ARG A 54 -7.39 7.89 5.20
C ARG A 54 -6.56 6.90 4.38
N GLY A 55 -7.19 6.22 3.41
CA GLY A 55 -6.49 5.32 2.48
C GLY A 55 -5.46 6.03 1.62
N GLU A 56 -5.82 7.18 1.04
CA GLU A 56 -4.95 8.00 0.19
C GLU A 56 -3.76 8.59 0.98
N GLU A 57 -3.98 9.05 2.21
CA GLU A 57 -2.92 9.52 3.10
C GLU A 57 -1.93 8.37 3.41
N GLY A 58 -2.43 7.16 3.65
CA GLY A 58 -1.63 5.95 3.83
C GLY A 58 -0.80 5.60 2.60
N ARG A 59 -1.41 5.55 1.41
CA ARG A 59 -0.73 5.26 0.14
C ARG A 59 0.42 6.25 -0.10
N ARG A 60 0.15 7.54 0.03
CA ARG A 60 1.19 8.58 -0.15
C ARG A 60 2.30 8.49 0.90
N ALA A 61 1.99 8.07 2.13
CA ALA A 61 3.00 7.85 3.15
C ALA A 61 3.92 6.68 2.77
N GLY A 62 3.35 5.59 2.27
CA GLY A 62 4.10 4.45 1.72
C GLY A 62 5.03 4.85 0.58
N GLU A 63 4.50 5.54 -0.44
CA GLU A 63 5.31 6.00 -1.59
C GLU A 63 6.44 6.94 -1.17
N ARG A 64 6.16 7.89 -0.26
CA ARG A 64 7.22 8.76 0.28
C ARG A 64 8.28 7.96 1.03
N PHE A 65 7.87 6.95 1.79
CA PHE A 65 8.78 6.09 2.54
C PHE A 65 9.69 5.30 1.60
N GLU A 66 9.12 4.69 0.56
CA GLU A 66 9.86 3.95 -0.47
C GLU A 66 10.91 4.85 -1.16
N ILE A 67 10.47 5.99 -1.70
CA ILE A 67 11.35 6.97 -2.37
C ILE A 67 12.49 7.43 -1.43
N GLN A 68 12.19 7.69 -0.16
CA GLN A 68 13.20 8.10 0.81
C GLN A 68 14.18 6.98 1.14
N THR A 69 13.70 5.74 1.21
CA THR A 69 14.52 4.55 1.48
C THR A 69 15.48 4.29 0.32
N VAL A 70 14.99 4.30 -0.92
CA VAL A 70 15.82 4.18 -2.14
C VAL A 70 16.91 5.25 -2.17
N LYS A 71 16.56 6.53 -1.92
CA LYS A 71 17.54 7.62 -1.88
C LYS A 71 18.62 7.44 -0.81
N ARG A 72 18.30 6.72 0.27
CA ARG A 72 19.21 6.43 1.38
C ARG A 72 19.96 5.12 1.19
N ALA A 73 19.64 4.30 0.19
CA ALA A 73 20.23 2.98 -0.05
C ALA A 73 21.77 2.98 0.02
N PRO A 74 22.52 3.93 -0.57
CA PRO A 74 23.99 3.94 -0.44
C PRO A 74 24.49 3.96 1.02
N ARG A 75 23.78 4.70 1.88
CA ARG A 75 24.08 4.78 3.32
C ARG A 75 23.53 3.58 4.09
N LEU A 76 22.35 3.09 3.70
CA LEU A 76 21.70 1.92 4.31
C LEU A 76 22.40 0.59 3.97
N MET A 77 23.12 0.52 2.86
CA MET A 77 23.87 -0.68 2.47
C MET A 77 25.38 -0.56 2.76
N ASN A 78 25.83 0.63 3.18
CA ASN A 78 27.23 0.94 3.48
C ASN A 78 28.14 0.65 2.27
N GLY A 79 27.92 1.40 1.19
CA GLY A 79 28.61 1.20 -0.09
C GLY A 79 27.90 0.18 -1.00
N GLY A 80 28.60 -0.28 -2.03
CA GLY A 80 28.02 -1.04 -3.13
C GLY A 80 27.41 -0.17 -4.21
N ASP A 81 26.74 -0.81 -5.15
CA ASP A 81 26.10 -0.17 -6.30
C ASP A 81 24.76 -0.88 -6.59
N GLY A 82 23.84 -0.18 -7.24
CA GLY A 82 22.46 -0.63 -7.37
C GLY A 82 21.47 0.51 -7.52
N GLY A 83 20.20 0.19 -7.35
CA GLY A 83 19.10 1.14 -7.49
C GLY A 83 17.76 0.46 -7.75
N THR A 84 16.75 1.29 -8.00
CA THR A 84 15.43 0.85 -8.46
C THR A 84 15.55 0.16 -9.81
N THR A 85 14.63 -0.77 -10.09
CA THR A 85 14.65 -1.58 -11.31
C THR A 85 14.27 -0.79 -12.58
N ASP A 86 13.88 0.47 -12.47
CA ASP A 86 13.69 1.39 -13.60
C ASP A 86 15.00 2.04 -14.07
N GLN A 87 16.07 1.97 -13.28
CA GLN A 87 17.36 2.60 -13.58
C GLN A 87 18.09 1.84 -14.71
N PRO A 88 18.66 2.54 -15.71
CA PRO A 88 19.27 1.87 -16.87
C PRO A 88 20.35 0.85 -16.53
N HIS A 89 21.26 1.14 -15.60
CA HIS A 89 22.36 0.22 -15.25
C HIS A 89 21.85 -1.01 -14.47
N VAL A 90 20.85 -0.83 -13.61
CA VAL A 90 20.18 -1.92 -12.90
C VAL A 90 19.44 -2.82 -13.89
N ARG A 91 18.64 -2.25 -14.81
CA ARG A 91 17.96 -3.01 -15.88
C ARG A 91 18.95 -3.80 -16.72
N GLN A 92 20.01 -3.15 -17.20
CA GLN A 92 21.02 -3.83 -18.01
C GLN A 92 21.70 -4.97 -17.25
N ARG A 93 21.92 -4.83 -15.94
CA ARG A 93 22.50 -5.88 -15.10
C ARG A 93 21.51 -7.03 -14.87
N LEU A 94 20.26 -6.74 -14.53
CA LEU A 94 19.19 -7.72 -14.41
C LEU A 94 18.98 -8.52 -15.70
N THR A 95 18.91 -7.86 -16.86
CA THR A 95 18.78 -8.52 -18.15
C THR A 95 19.94 -9.49 -18.40
N ARG A 96 21.18 -9.11 -18.07
CA ARG A 96 22.34 -9.99 -18.23
C ARG A 96 22.28 -11.21 -17.32
N TRP A 97 21.87 -11.04 -16.07
CA TRP A 97 21.69 -12.17 -15.16
C TRP A 97 20.60 -13.11 -15.65
N LEU A 98 19.43 -12.58 -15.99
CA LEU A 98 18.27 -13.36 -16.42
C LEU A 98 18.45 -14.00 -17.80
N GLN A 99 19.35 -13.49 -18.65
CA GLN A 99 19.64 -14.07 -19.96
C GLN A 99 20.06 -15.55 -19.86
N ALA A 100 20.81 -15.92 -18.83
CA ALA A 100 21.20 -17.32 -18.63
C ALA A 100 19.99 -18.21 -18.32
N LEU A 101 19.05 -17.70 -17.52
CA LEU A 101 17.81 -18.39 -17.19
C LEU A 101 16.90 -18.52 -18.42
N TRP A 102 16.73 -17.46 -19.20
CA TRP A 102 15.91 -17.49 -20.43
C TRP A 102 16.45 -18.42 -21.51
N GLN A 103 17.77 -18.66 -21.55
CA GLN A 103 18.35 -19.65 -22.44
C GLN A 103 18.02 -21.10 -22.02
N GLN A 104 17.88 -21.33 -20.72
CA GLN A 104 17.55 -22.64 -20.16
C GLN A 104 16.04 -22.90 -20.18
N GLU A 105 15.24 -21.86 -19.95
CA GLU A 105 13.79 -21.92 -19.80
C GLU A 105 13.10 -20.86 -20.68
N PRO A 106 13.17 -20.97 -22.02
CA PRO A 106 12.71 -19.93 -22.94
C PRO A 106 11.20 -19.65 -22.90
N ASP A 107 10.41 -20.57 -22.34
CA ASP A 107 8.96 -20.46 -22.19
C ASP A 107 8.51 -20.13 -20.75
N GLN A 108 9.45 -19.96 -19.81
CA GLN A 108 9.15 -19.64 -18.41
C GLN A 108 9.70 -18.26 -18.05
N TYR A 109 8.97 -17.24 -18.47
CA TYR A 109 9.20 -15.89 -17.97
C TYR A 109 8.57 -15.78 -16.57
N PRO A 110 9.32 -15.33 -15.55
CA PRO A 110 8.74 -15.07 -14.25
C PRO A 110 7.69 -13.96 -14.38
N GLU A 111 6.56 -14.12 -13.71
CA GLU A 111 5.42 -13.19 -13.75
C GLU A 111 4.95 -12.88 -12.33
N GLY A 112 4.79 -11.58 -12.04
CA GLY A 112 4.23 -11.14 -10.76
C GLY A 112 5.21 -11.25 -9.59
N GLU A 113 4.97 -12.18 -8.67
CA GLU A 113 5.71 -12.23 -7.40
C GLU A 113 7.14 -12.77 -7.54
N ASP A 114 7.44 -13.57 -8.56
CA ASP A 114 8.77 -14.15 -8.78
C ASP A 114 9.64 -13.38 -9.78
N ASP A 115 9.09 -12.32 -10.40
CA ASP A 115 9.77 -11.45 -11.36
C ASP A 115 10.70 -10.45 -10.65
N PRO A 116 12.04 -10.59 -10.77
CA PRO A 116 12.99 -9.70 -10.11
C PRO A 116 13.00 -8.27 -10.68
N THR A 117 12.42 -8.06 -11.86
CA THR A 117 12.31 -6.71 -12.46
C THR A 117 11.27 -5.84 -11.75
N LEU A 118 10.41 -6.45 -10.94
CA LEU A 118 9.40 -5.76 -10.15
C LEU A 118 9.85 -5.47 -8.70
N ALA A 119 11.08 -5.81 -8.33
CA ALA A 119 11.66 -5.47 -7.03
C ALA A 119 11.76 -3.95 -6.81
N ASP A 120 11.55 -3.48 -5.58
CA ASP A 120 11.65 -2.05 -5.28
C ASP A 120 13.11 -1.57 -5.35
N LEU A 121 14.05 -2.44 -4.95
CA LEU A 121 15.48 -2.13 -4.97
C LEU A 121 16.32 -3.38 -5.21
N ILE A 122 17.29 -3.27 -6.13
CA ILE A 122 18.35 -4.26 -6.33
C ILE A 122 19.68 -3.61 -5.95
N TRP A 123 20.45 -4.25 -5.09
CA TRP A 123 21.73 -3.72 -4.61
C TRP A 123 22.80 -4.79 -4.61
N TRP A 124 24.00 -4.50 -5.08
CA TRP A 124 25.10 -5.47 -5.12
C TRP A 124 26.37 -4.92 -4.48
N LYS A 125 27.11 -5.84 -3.84
CA LYS A 125 28.45 -5.65 -3.31
C LYS A 125 29.28 -6.82 -3.81
N GLY A 126 30.03 -6.59 -4.88
CA GLY A 126 30.70 -7.63 -5.65
C GLY A 126 29.75 -8.65 -6.26
N ASP A 127 29.88 -9.92 -5.85
CA ASP A 127 29.05 -11.04 -6.31
C ASP A 127 27.71 -11.14 -5.57
N ARG A 128 27.62 -10.57 -4.36
CA ARG A 128 26.42 -10.67 -3.53
C ARG A 128 25.39 -9.61 -3.85
N VAL A 129 24.15 -10.04 -4.06
CA VAL A 129 23.04 -9.19 -4.52
C VAL A 129 21.90 -9.24 -3.51
N ALA A 130 21.53 -8.11 -2.94
CA ALA A 130 20.30 -7.95 -2.19
C ALA A 130 19.12 -7.66 -3.13
N VAL A 131 18.04 -8.41 -2.96
CA VAL A 131 16.75 -8.19 -3.63
C VAL A 131 15.78 -7.70 -2.57
N VAL A 132 15.34 -6.45 -2.69
CA VAL A 132 14.73 -5.72 -1.59
C VAL A 132 13.31 -5.30 -1.91
N GLU A 133 12.38 -5.62 -1.01
CA GLU A 133 11.04 -5.03 -0.93
C GLU A 133 10.99 -3.95 0.14
N ILE A 134 10.29 -2.86 -0.11
CA ILE A 134 10.24 -1.69 0.76
C ILE A 134 8.79 -1.35 1.06
N SER A 135 8.40 -1.53 2.32
CA SER A 135 7.04 -1.24 2.80
C SER A 135 7.09 -0.51 4.13
N LEU A 136 6.22 0.49 4.32
CA LEU A 136 6.12 1.19 5.60
C LEU A 136 5.79 0.21 6.74
N LYS A 137 4.82 -0.69 6.50
CA LYS A 137 4.52 -1.85 7.32
C LYS A 137 4.78 -3.10 6.49
N VAL A 138 5.78 -3.89 6.88
CA VAL A 138 6.16 -5.10 6.15
C VAL A 138 5.19 -6.23 6.50
N ASP A 139 4.52 -6.78 5.49
CA ASP A 139 3.62 -7.92 5.65
C ASP A 139 4.21 -9.23 5.09
N GLY A 140 3.45 -10.32 5.18
CA GLY A 140 3.87 -11.61 4.67
C GLY A 140 4.04 -11.66 3.16
N ARG A 141 3.33 -10.81 2.39
CA ARG A 141 3.49 -10.75 0.93
C ARG A 141 4.81 -10.11 0.56
N ASP A 142 5.21 -9.03 1.25
CA ASP A 142 6.53 -8.42 1.05
C ASP A 142 7.66 -9.44 1.26
N VAL A 143 7.55 -10.25 2.33
CA VAL A 143 8.51 -11.33 2.61
C VAL A 143 8.55 -12.36 1.47
N LEU A 144 7.39 -12.81 1.00
CA LEU A 144 7.31 -13.81 -0.06
C LEU A 144 7.81 -13.26 -1.40
N ARG A 145 7.48 -12.02 -1.78
CA ARG A 145 8.01 -11.37 -2.99
C ARG A 145 9.53 -11.29 -2.95
N ALA A 146 10.11 -10.79 -1.85
CA ALA A 146 11.55 -10.71 -1.69
C ALA A 146 12.21 -12.09 -1.91
N ARG A 147 11.65 -13.12 -1.27
CA ARG A 147 12.12 -14.51 -1.36
C ARG A 147 12.03 -15.05 -2.79
N GLN A 148 10.86 -14.99 -3.42
CA GLN A 148 10.64 -15.56 -4.75
C GLN A 148 11.52 -14.87 -5.81
N ARG A 149 11.63 -13.54 -5.77
CA ARG A 149 12.51 -12.77 -6.68
C ARG A 149 13.98 -13.15 -6.50
N ALA A 150 14.43 -13.31 -5.25
CA ALA A 150 15.78 -13.79 -4.98
C ALA A 150 16.00 -15.23 -5.46
N ASP A 151 15.01 -16.12 -5.31
CA ASP A 151 15.07 -17.49 -5.81
C ASP A 151 15.17 -17.54 -7.35
N THR A 152 14.46 -16.67 -8.06
CA THR A 152 14.61 -16.51 -9.52
C THR A 152 16.03 -16.07 -9.90
N LEU A 153 16.62 -15.09 -9.20
CA LEU A 153 18.01 -14.71 -9.45
C LEU A 153 19.01 -15.83 -9.10
N ARG A 154 18.75 -16.62 -8.06
CA ARG A 154 19.59 -17.79 -7.71
C ARG A 154 19.56 -18.85 -8.79
N ARG A 155 18.39 -19.13 -9.39
CA ARG A 155 18.27 -20.03 -10.55
C ARG A 155 19.09 -19.53 -11.74
N ALA A 156 19.19 -18.21 -11.90
CA ALA A 156 20.05 -17.57 -12.89
C ALA A 156 21.55 -17.53 -12.51
N GLY A 157 21.96 -18.19 -11.42
CA GLY A 157 23.35 -18.27 -10.97
C GLY A 157 23.83 -17.05 -10.16
N VAL A 158 22.93 -16.18 -9.71
CA VAL A 158 23.28 -15.00 -8.90
C VAL A 158 23.29 -15.35 -7.41
N ASN A 159 24.30 -14.88 -6.67
CA ASN A 159 24.34 -14.98 -5.20
C ASN A 159 23.37 -13.97 -4.56
N ALA A 160 22.07 -14.23 -4.71
CA ALA A 160 20.99 -13.36 -4.26
C ALA A 160 20.57 -13.61 -2.80
N LEU A 161 20.29 -12.53 -2.08
CA LEU A 161 19.83 -12.46 -0.70
C LEU A 161 18.48 -11.71 -0.67
N PRO A 162 17.37 -12.36 -0.29
CA PRO A 162 16.10 -11.69 -0.15
C PRO A 162 16.10 -10.79 1.09
N MET A 163 15.51 -9.62 0.96
CA MET A 163 15.51 -8.61 2.02
C MET A 163 14.23 -7.78 2.02
N VAL A 164 13.80 -7.33 3.19
CA VAL A 164 12.71 -6.36 3.36
C VAL A 164 13.18 -5.16 4.18
N ILE A 165 12.72 -3.96 3.83
CA ILE A 165 13.01 -2.73 4.58
C ILE A 165 11.69 -2.01 4.91
N GLY A 166 11.53 -1.65 6.19
CA GLY A 166 10.33 -0.97 6.66
C GLY A 166 10.49 -0.21 7.97
N GLU A 167 9.39 0.32 8.52
CA GLU A 167 9.39 0.84 9.89
C GLU A 167 8.99 -0.24 10.90
N GLU A 168 7.97 -1.03 10.60
CA GLU A 168 7.44 -2.04 11.51
C GLU A 168 6.91 -3.27 10.75
N TRP A 169 6.72 -4.37 11.47
CA TRP A 169 5.97 -5.52 10.97
C TRP A 169 4.47 -5.20 10.99
N ALA A 170 3.74 -5.57 9.93
CA ALA A 170 2.29 -5.48 9.91
C ALA A 170 1.64 -6.42 10.93
N THR A 171 2.23 -7.60 11.13
CA THR A 171 1.82 -8.62 12.11
C THR A 171 3.04 -9.37 12.66
N PRO A 172 2.96 -9.98 13.87
CA PRO A 172 4.00 -10.87 14.38
C PRO A 172 4.31 -12.05 13.46
N ASP A 173 3.29 -12.57 12.76
CA ASP A 173 3.43 -13.68 11.82
C ASP A 173 4.33 -13.31 10.62
N SER A 174 4.41 -12.03 10.26
CA SER A 174 5.27 -11.54 9.18
C SER A 174 6.75 -11.71 9.54
N LYS A 175 7.13 -11.48 10.81
CA LYS A 175 8.49 -11.72 11.31
C LYS A 175 8.82 -13.21 11.29
N LEU A 176 7.92 -14.04 11.80
CA LEU A 176 8.09 -15.49 11.79
C LEU A 176 8.25 -16.02 10.36
N LEU A 177 7.49 -15.49 9.42
CA LEU A 177 7.61 -15.85 8.01
C LEU A 177 8.97 -15.45 7.43
N ALA A 178 9.48 -14.26 7.76
CA ALA A 178 10.81 -13.83 7.33
C ALA A 178 11.91 -14.78 7.85
N ASP A 179 11.84 -15.14 9.13
CA ASP A 179 12.76 -16.13 9.75
C ASP A 179 12.70 -17.49 9.02
N GLN A 180 11.50 -18.01 8.78
CA GLN A 180 11.28 -19.32 8.12
C GLN A 180 11.76 -19.33 6.66
N ASN A 181 11.70 -18.19 5.97
CA ASN A 181 12.06 -18.07 4.56
C ASN A 181 13.48 -17.54 4.34
N ALA A 182 14.26 -17.37 5.41
CA ALA A 182 15.60 -16.78 5.37
C ALA A 182 15.64 -15.44 4.62
N VAL A 183 14.62 -14.60 4.88
CA VAL A 183 14.52 -13.24 4.35
C VAL A 183 15.10 -12.31 5.39
N GLU A 184 16.08 -11.50 5.00
CA GLU A 184 16.71 -10.54 5.90
C GLU A 184 15.85 -9.29 6.03
N TRP A 185 15.99 -8.54 7.13
CA TRP A 185 15.19 -7.33 7.34
C TRP A 185 15.98 -6.20 7.98
N MET A 186 15.58 -4.98 7.61
CA MET A 186 15.87 -3.77 8.35
C MET A 186 14.54 -3.08 8.69
N LEU A 187 14.21 -3.06 9.97
CA LEU A 187 13.10 -2.27 10.50
C LEU A 187 13.63 -1.14 11.37
N LYS A 188 12.73 -0.25 11.80
CA LYS A 188 13.08 0.82 12.72
C LYS A 188 13.39 0.24 14.09
N GLY A 189 14.67 0.25 14.46
CA GLY A 189 15.13 -0.22 15.77
C GLY A 189 15.35 -1.73 15.88
N ASP A 190 15.13 -2.50 14.80
CA ASP A 190 15.43 -3.94 14.75
C ASP A 190 16.04 -4.29 13.38
N VAL A 191 17.09 -5.09 13.37
CA VAL A 191 17.86 -5.44 12.16
C VAL A 191 18.28 -6.89 12.22
N SER A 192 18.11 -7.61 11.12
CA SER A 192 18.48 -9.01 11.04
C SER A 192 20.01 -9.19 10.96
N PRO A 193 20.55 -10.35 11.39
CA PRO A 193 21.97 -10.63 11.29
C PRO A 193 22.51 -10.60 9.86
N GLY A 194 21.77 -11.10 8.85
CA GLY A 194 22.24 -11.10 7.47
C GLY A 194 22.20 -9.72 6.83
N PHE A 195 21.29 -8.82 7.25
CA PHE A 195 21.36 -7.41 6.87
C PHE A 195 22.67 -6.77 7.37
N ILE A 196 23.03 -7.02 8.64
CA ILE A 196 24.29 -6.54 9.23
C ILE A 196 25.49 -7.12 8.48
N ALA A 197 25.46 -8.43 8.15
CA ALA A 197 26.52 -9.08 7.39
C ALA A 197 26.69 -8.46 6.00
N PHE A 198 25.60 -8.25 5.27
CA PHE A 198 25.61 -7.62 3.95
C PHE A 198 26.21 -6.20 4.00
N ARG A 199 25.84 -5.41 5.02
CA ARG A 199 26.42 -4.06 5.23
C ARG A 199 27.93 -4.09 5.48
N ARG A 200 28.46 -5.15 6.07
CA ARG A 200 29.88 -5.29 6.40
C ARG A 200 30.74 -5.75 5.23
N LEU A 201 30.16 -6.27 4.16
CA LEU A 201 30.90 -6.65 2.96
C LEU A 201 31.76 -5.48 2.48
N THR A 202 33.03 -5.72 2.24
CA THR A 202 33.94 -4.77 1.62
C THR A 202 34.18 -5.17 0.17
N ASP A 203 34.68 -4.24 -0.66
CA ASP A 203 35.03 -4.57 -2.05
C ASP A 203 36.13 -5.65 -2.13
N GLU A 204 36.99 -5.76 -1.10
CA GLU A 204 38.05 -6.79 -0.99
C GLU A 204 37.50 -8.19 -0.71
N ASP A 205 36.41 -8.32 0.06
CA ASP A 205 35.77 -9.61 0.37
C ASP A 205 35.16 -10.29 -0.87
N THR A 206 35.03 -9.55 -1.97
CA THR A 206 34.36 -10.00 -3.20
C THR A 206 35.30 -10.42 -4.33
N ALA A 207 36.62 -10.33 -4.09
CA ALA A 207 37.66 -10.69 -5.06
C ALA A 207 38.33 -12.06 -4.79
N GLN A 208 37.87 -12.83 -3.80
CA GLN A 208 38.51 -14.08 -3.34
C GLN A 208 37.71 -15.38 -3.57
N ILE A 209 36.79 -15.43 -4.52
CA ILE A 209 36.16 -16.69 -4.97
C ILE A 209 36.39 -16.90 -6.46
#